data_AF-A0A1I8HC52-F1
#
_entry.id   AF-A0A1I8HC52-F1
#
_cell.length_a   1.000
_cell.length_b   1.000
_cell.length_c   1.000
_cell.angle_alpha   90.00
_cell.angle_beta   90.00
_cell.angle_gamma   90.00
#
_symmetry.space_group_name_H-M   'P 1'
#
loop_
_entity.id
_entity.type
_entity.pdbx_description
1 polymer ?
#
loop_
_entity_poly.entity_id
_entity_poly.type
_entity_poly.pdbx_seq_one_letter_code
_entity_poly.pdbx_strand_id
1 'polypeptide(L)'
;VNVKLSDYGISRFATPYGFSQPEGTPGYRAPEVINGEVYGLSADVYSLGIVLYGIVTNGRHPFENSCFRDEFRRGYAEGCPDWPHLELIINRCLIRREPNKRPAASEVLAALCRPEFLCLRAWIQVSARHGVDCMIARSPGLNRPKLGSGSGGGGSVGGSNGVDIVCACSGINSIEMVHTKLYSDSVSSLTIRGRRALSMALIGGMAIVGTVWGQVHLYDFAHNKICLAINNLMPDAVVSITEFSPNEKYRLILFGLANGEIAILHRDKLLKPTKNNKLLVAKGSKLFSLSLRRNSTEPIKASSMQQQQPAESRETSGDAVLGRWNWEMLRQFNT
;
A
#
# COMPACT_ATOMS: atom_id res chain seq x y z
N VAL A 1 -0.21 -15.82 23.08
CA VAL A 1 -1.30 -16.19 24.00
C VAL A 1 -1.88 -17.51 23.52
N ASN A 2 -1.97 -18.53 24.37
CA ASN A 2 -2.65 -19.78 24.05
C ASN A 2 -4.00 -19.79 24.77
N VAL A 3 -5.09 -19.80 24.00
CA VAL A 3 -6.47 -19.80 24.54
C VAL A 3 -6.95 -21.25 24.60
N LYS A 4 -7.62 -21.62 25.70
CA LYS A 4 -8.25 -22.92 25.89
C LYS A 4 -9.68 -22.72 26.37
N LEU A 5 -10.60 -23.59 25.94
CA LEU A 5 -11.93 -23.66 26.54
C LEU A 5 -11.81 -24.28 27.93
N SER A 6 -12.36 -23.62 28.93
CA SER A 6 -12.23 -24.01 30.34
C SER A 6 -13.35 -24.89 30.85
N ASP A 7 -14.52 -24.82 30.23
CA ASP A 7 -15.74 -25.50 30.70
C ASP A 7 -16.44 -26.22 29.55
N TYR A 8 -16.85 -27.46 29.82
CA TYR A 8 -17.62 -28.33 28.94
C TYR A 8 -18.93 -28.78 29.62
N GLY A 9 -19.34 -28.15 30.73
CA GLY A 9 -20.40 -28.61 31.62
C GLY A 9 -21.78 -28.80 30.99
N ILE A 10 -22.03 -28.20 29.83
CA ILE A 10 -23.25 -28.37 29.03
C ILE A 10 -22.99 -29.03 27.66
N SER A 11 -21.78 -29.52 27.41
CA SER A 11 -21.42 -30.18 26.16
C SER A 11 -22.11 -31.54 26.07
N ARG A 12 -22.68 -31.84 24.90
CA ARG A 12 -23.40 -33.09 24.62
C ARG A 12 -22.94 -33.68 23.29
N PHE A 13 -23.09 -34.99 23.12
CA PHE A 13 -22.85 -35.63 21.83
C PHE A 13 -23.85 -35.11 20.80
N ALA A 14 -23.36 -34.53 19.71
CA ALA A 14 -24.21 -34.08 18.62
C ALA A 14 -25.07 -35.24 18.10
N THR A 15 -26.38 -35.05 18.06
CA THR A 15 -27.34 -36.04 17.54
C THR A 15 -27.92 -35.54 16.22
N PRO A 16 -28.30 -36.44 15.28
CA PRO A 16 -28.98 -36.05 14.05
C PRO A 16 -30.31 -35.32 14.27
N TYR A 17 -30.93 -35.54 15.44
CA TYR A 17 -32.23 -34.98 15.82
C TYR A 17 -32.12 -33.66 16.60
N GLY A 18 -30.90 -33.21 16.93
CA GLY A 18 -30.66 -31.99 17.69
C GLY A 18 -31.12 -32.05 19.14
N PHE A 19 -31.27 -30.87 19.74
CA PHE A 19 -31.69 -30.66 21.13
C PHE A 19 -32.78 -29.60 21.20
N SER A 20 -33.62 -29.61 22.24
CA SER A 20 -34.71 -28.62 22.41
C SER A 20 -34.71 -27.94 23.78
N GLN A 21 -33.76 -28.29 24.65
CA GLN A 21 -33.65 -27.68 25.98
C GLN A 21 -32.96 -26.31 25.84
N PRO A 22 -33.52 -25.21 26.38
CA PRO A 22 -32.96 -23.87 26.22
C PRO A 22 -31.76 -23.64 27.17
N GLU A 23 -30.72 -24.46 27.02
CA GLU A 23 -29.48 -24.38 27.79
C GLU A 23 -28.50 -23.37 27.20
N GLY A 24 -27.54 -22.92 28.01
CA GLY A 24 -26.49 -21.97 27.62
C GLY A 24 -26.60 -20.61 28.30
N THR A 25 -25.48 -19.88 28.27
CA THR A 25 -25.34 -18.58 28.93
C THR A 25 -26.26 -17.53 28.29
N PRO A 26 -27.10 -16.83 29.07
CA PRO A 26 -27.91 -15.71 28.56
C PRO A 26 -27.05 -14.69 27.79
N GLY A 27 -27.59 -14.15 26.70
CA GLY A 27 -26.87 -13.23 25.80
C GLY A 27 -26.14 -13.93 24.65
N TYR A 28 -25.58 -15.13 24.87
CA TYR A 28 -24.84 -15.87 23.84
C TYR A 28 -25.69 -16.90 23.08
N ARG A 29 -26.88 -17.23 23.60
CA ARG A 29 -27.78 -18.22 23.01
C ARG A 29 -28.26 -17.79 21.62
N ALA A 30 -28.27 -18.75 20.70
CA ALA A 30 -28.82 -18.56 19.36
C ALA A 30 -30.35 -18.34 19.41
N PRO A 31 -30.95 -17.63 18.44
CA PRO A 31 -32.38 -17.34 18.42
C PRO A 31 -33.25 -18.60 18.51
N GLU A 32 -32.87 -19.67 17.79
CA GLU A 32 -33.57 -20.95 17.83
C GLU A 32 -33.53 -21.59 19.24
N VAL A 33 -32.43 -21.43 19.98
CA VAL A 33 -32.31 -21.93 21.36
C VAL A 33 -33.19 -21.11 22.31
N ILE A 34 -33.29 -19.80 22.09
CA ILE A 34 -34.16 -18.90 22.88
C ILE A 34 -35.63 -19.26 22.65
N ASN A 35 -36.00 -19.58 21.42
CA ASN A 35 -37.35 -19.96 21.03
C ASN A 35 -37.75 -21.39 21.46
N GLY A 36 -36.80 -22.18 22.00
CA GLY A 36 -37.04 -23.59 22.33
C GLY A 36 -37.18 -24.50 21.10
N GLU A 37 -36.69 -24.05 19.94
CA GLU A 37 -36.65 -24.84 18.72
C GLU A 37 -35.57 -25.91 18.79
N VAL A 38 -35.63 -26.89 17.88
CA VAL A 38 -34.57 -27.89 17.74
C VAL A 38 -33.29 -27.21 17.23
N TYR A 39 -32.20 -27.34 17.97
CA TYR A 39 -30.89 -26.77 17.63
C TYR A 39 -29.80 -27.86 17.56
N GLY A 40 -28.71 -27.51 16.90
CA GLY A 40 -27.53 -28.37 16.77
C GLY A 40 -26.25 -27.54 16.70
N LEU A 41 -25.24 -28.04 15.99
CA LEU A 41 -23.91 -27.43 15.88
C LEU A 41 -23.94 -25.96 15.40
N SER A 42 -24.95 -25.55 14.65
CA SER A 42 -25.13 -24.16 14.20
C SER A 42 -25.34 -23.17 15.34
N ALA A 43 -25.85 -23.61 16.49
CA ALA A 43 -26.03 -22.77 17.68
C ALA A 43 -24.69 -22.39 18.33
N ASP A 44 -23.72 -23.31 18.31
CA ASP A 44 -22.35 -23.04 18.78
C ASP A 44 -21.65 -22.02 17.87
N VAL A 45 -21.86 -22.12 16.55
CA VAL A 45 -21.33 -21.16 15.57
C VAL A 45 -21.88 -19.75 15.81
N TYR A 46 -23.16 -19.63 16.18
CA TYR A 46 -23.73 -18.34 16.55
C TYR A 46 -23.08 -17.75 17.79
N SER A 47 -22.93 -18.57 18.84
CA SER A 47 -22.25 -18.18 20.08
C SER A 47 -20.81 -17.75 19.81
N LEU A 48 -20.09 -18.46 18.93
CA LEU A 48 -18.76 -18.09 18.45
C LEU A 48 -18.76 -16.73 17.75
N GLY A 49 -19.77 -16.43 16.93
CA GLY A 49 -19.93 -15.12 16.29
C GLY A 49 -20.01 -13.97 17.30
N ILE A 50 -20.74 -14.16 18.41
CA ILE A 50 -20.83 -13.19 19.50
C ILE A 50 -19.48 -13.01 20.20
N VAL A 51 -18.76 -14.12 20.47
CA VAL A 51 -17.42 -14.06 21.07
C VAL A 51 -16.43 -13.33 20.17
N LEU A 52 -16.40 -13.65 18.87
CA LEU A 52 -15.54 -12.98 17.89
C LEU A 52 -15.85 -11.47 17.82
N TYR A 53 -17.13 -11.11 17.86
CA TYR A 53 -17.56 -9.71 17.94
C TYR A 53 -17.06 -9.02 19.21
N GLY A 54 -17.20 -9.66 20.38
CA GLY A 54 -16.70 -9.13 21.65
C GLY A 54 -15.19 -8.92 21.63
N ILE A 55 -14.43 -9.83 21.02
CA ILE A 55 -12.98 -9.70 20.88
C ILE A 55 -12.61 -8.44 20.07
N VAL A 56 -13.26 -8.19 18.93
CA VAL A 56 -12.92 -7.05 18.05
C VAL A 56 -13.45 -5.71 18.55
N THR A 57 -14.52 -5.73 19.35
CA THR A 57 -15.15 -4.50 19.86
C THR A 57 -14.74 -4.17 21.29
N ASN A 58 -13.75 -4.88 21.82
CA ASN A 58 -13.23 -4.70 23.18
C ASN A 58 -14.32 -4.93 24.26
N GLY A 59 -15.08 -6.01 24.09
CA GLY A 59 -16.04 -6.53 25.07
C GLY A 59 -17.50 -6.13 24.86
N ARG A 60 -17.86 -5.48 23.73
CA ARG A 60 -19.26 -5.10 23.47
C ARG A 60 -20.08 -6.25 22.95
N HIS A 61 -21.39 -6.18 23.17
CA HIS A 61 -22.31 -7.15 22.62
C HIS A 61 -22.90 -6.68 21.28
N PRO A 62 -23.04 -7.55 20.26
CA PRO A 62 -23.51 -7.15 18.92
C PRO A 62 -24.94 -6.62 18.86
N PHE A 63 -25.70 -6.76 19.95
CA PHE A 63 -27.10 -6.33 20.04
C PHE A 63 -27.35 -5.29 21.14
N GLU A 64 -26.31 -4.72 21.75
CA GLU A 64 -26.44 -3.64 22.75
C GLU A 64 -26.83 -2.30 22.10
N ASN A 65 -26.39 -2.04 20.85
CA ASN A 65 -26.72 -0.83 20.09
C ASN A 65 -27.23 -1.16 18.69
N SER A 66 -28.08 -0.31 18.14
CA SER A 66 -28.86 -0.57 16.90
C SER A 66 -28.07 -0.57 15.59
N CYS A 67 -26.77 -0.23 15.58
CA CYS A 67 -25.94 -0.17 14.36
C CYS A 67 -24.67 -1.03 14.47
N PHE A 68 -24.80 -2.31 14.11
CA PHE A 68 -23.73 -3.33 14.11
C PHE A 68 -22.46 -2.91 13.34
N ARG A 69 -22.61 -2.25 12.17
CA ARG A 69 -21.49 -1.86 11.30
C ARG A 69 -20.64 -0.72 11.87
N ASP A 70 -21.29 0.25 12.51
CA ASP A 70 -20.61 1.41 13.09
C ASP A 70 -19.82 1.05 14.35
N GLU A 71 -20.26 0.01 15.07
CA GLU A 71 -19.55 -0.50 16.24
C GLU A 71 -18.30 -1.28 15.87
N PHE A 72 -18.35 -2.09 14.80
CA PHE A 72 -17.16 -2.75 14.26
C PHE A 72 -16.10 -1.69 13.97
N ARG A 73 -16.43 -0.67 13.15
CA ARG A 73 -15.54 0.47 12.84
C ARG A 73 -15.02 1.24 14.06
N ARG A 74 -15.82 1.37 15.13
CA ARG A 74 -15.44 2.07 16.38
C ARG A 74 -14.63 1.22 17.35
N GLY A 75 -14.79 -0.10 17.33
CA GLY A 75 -13.98 -1.05 18.12
C GLY A 75 -12.50 -0.95 17.74
N TYR A 76 -12.24 -0.64 16.47
CA TYR A 76 -10.93 -0.26 15.96
C TYR A 76 -10.63 1.23 16.28
N ALA A 77 -10.15 1.50 17.49
CA ALA A 77 -9.54 2.81 17.78
C ALA A 77 -8.13 2.90 17.17
N GLU A 78 -7.72 4.13 16.85
CA GLU A 78 -6.57 4.56 16.04
C GLU A 78 -5.39 3.58 15.91
N GLY A 79 -5.14 3.12 14.67
CA GLY A 79 -3.89 2.44 14.29
C GLY A 79 -4.02 0.96 13.92
N CYS A 80 -5.20 0.35 14.03
CA CYS A 80 -5.42 -1.02 13.57
C CYS A 80 -6.16 -1.04 12.21
N PRO A 81 -5.70 -1.82 11.21
CA PRO A 81 -6.35 -1.91 9.90
C PRO A 81 -7.74 -2.55 9.96
N ASP A 82 -8.65 -2.11 9.09
CA ASP A 82 -9.92 -2.79 8.83
C ASP A 82 -9.66 -4.27 8.46
N TRP A 83 -10.33 -5.21 9.13
CA TRP A 83 -10.28 -6.65 8.81
C TRP A 83 -11.56 -7.07 8.08
N PRO A 84 -11.68 -6.81 6.77
CA PRO A 84 -12.93 -7.00 6.02
C PRO A 84 -13.39 -8.48 6.03
N HIS A 85 -12.45 -9.42 6.04
CA HIS A 85 -12.77 -10.84 6.11
C HIS A 85 -13.35 -11.24 7.47
N LEU A 86 -12.94 -10.59 8.57
CA LEU A 86 -13.48 -10.91 9.89
C LEU A 86 -14.92 -10.42 10.03
N GLU A 87 -15.24 -9.23 9.51
CA GLU A 87 -16.63 -8.74 9.46
C GLU A 87 -17.55 -9.74 8.74
N LEU A 88 -17.11 -10.24 7.59
CA LEU A 88 -17.85 -11.24 6.81
C LEU A 88 -18.06 -12.55 7.58
N ILE A 89 -17.01 -13.06 8.23
CA ILE A 89 -17.08 -14.29 9.04
C ILE A 89 -18.09 -14.12 10.18
N ILE A 90 -17.99 -13.02 10.94
CA ILE A 90 -18.90 -12.74 12.06
C ILE A 90 -20.35 -12.61 11.55
N ASN A 91 -20.58 -11.85 10.48
CA ASN A 91 -21.91 -11.70 9.88
C ASN A 91 -22.53 -13.04 9.46
N ARG A 92 -21.72 -13.94 8.88
CA ARG A 92 -22.18 -15.29 8.51
C ARG A 92 -22.47 -16.17 9.73
N CYS A 93 -21.72 -16.01 10.82
CA CYS A 93 -21.99 -16.72 12.08
C CYS A 93 -23.28 -16.21 12.76
N LEU A 94 -23.55 -14.90 12.67
CA LEU A 94 -24.68 -14.25 13.33
C LEU A 94 -26.01 -14.25 12.53
N ILE A 95 -26.13 -15.06 11.47
CA ILE A 95 -27.39 -15.21 10.72
C ILE A 95 -28.49 -15.71 11.67
N ARG A 96 -29.51 -14.87 11.91
CA ARG A 96 -30.55 -15.14 12.91
C ARG A 96 -31.65 -16.08 12.43
N ARG A 97 -32.12 -15.93 11.20
CA ARG A 97 -33.35 -16.60 10.71
C ARG A 97 -33.14 -18.03 10.24
N GLU A 98 -31.96 -18.35 9.72
CA GLU A 98 -31.71 -19.61 9.02
C GLU A 98 -30.44 -20.25 9.57
N PRO A 99 -30.54 -21.09 10.62
CA PRO A 99 -29.37 -21.74 11.24
C PRO A 99 -28.53 -22.54 10.23
N ASN A 100 -29.19 -23.16 9.24
CA ASN A 100 -28.54 -23.96 8.19
C ASN A 100 -27.70 -23.13 7.20
N LYS A 101 -27.86 -21.80 7.17
CA LYS A 101 -27.01 -20.91 6.34
C LYS A 101 -25.72 -20.49 7.04
N ARG A 102 -25.61 -20.75 8.36
CA ARG A 102 -24.38 -20.51 9.10
C ARG A 102 -23.29 -21.48 8.62
N PRO A 103 -22.02 -21.05 8.54
CA PRO A 103 -20.92 -21.93 8.15
C PRO A 103 -20.70 -23.00 9.22
N ALA A 104 -20.13 -24.14 8.84
CA ALA A 104 -19.67 -25.12 9.81
C ALA A 104 -18.46 -24.59 10.60
N ALA A 105 -18.25 -25.07 11.83
CA ALA A 105 -17.10 -24.64 12.64
C ALA A 105 -15.75 -24.90 11.94
N SER A 106 -15.64 -25.98 11.18
CA SER A 106 -14.47 -26.30 10.35
C SER A 106 -14.23 -25.27 9.23
N GLU A 107 -15.30 -24.74 8.63
CA GLU A 107 -15.22 -23.69 7.60
C GLU A 107 -14.78 -22.36 8.21
N VAL A 108 -15.29 -22.03 9.40
CA VAL A 108 -14.86 -20.84 10.14
C VAL A 108 -13.37 -20.96 10.48
N LEU A 109 -12.93 -22.09 11.01
CA LEU A 109 -11.51 -22.34 11.30
C LEU A 109 -10.66 -22.22 10.04
N ALA A 110 -11.07 -22.86 8.95
CA ALA A 110 -10.36 -22.80 7.68
C ALA A 110 -10.23 -21.35 7.18
N ALA A 111 -11.29 -20.54 7.30
CA ALA A 111 -11.29 -19.13 6.94
C ALA A 111 -10.33 -18.29 7.81
N LEU A 112 -10.30 -18.54 9.12
CA LEU A 112 -9.39 -17.87 10.06
C LEU A 112 -7.93 -18.26 9.87
N CYS A 113 -7.65 -19.49 9.40
CA CYS A 113 -6.31 -19.98 9.12
C CYS A 113 -5.76 -19.52 7.75
N ARG A 114 -6.54 -18.84 6.92
CA ARG A 114 -6.09 -18.37 5.61
C ARG A 114 -5.00 -17.29 5.75
N PRO A 115 -3.91 -17.33 4.96
CA PRO A 115 -2.91 -16.26 5.00
C PRO A 115 -3.51 -14.91 4.62
N GLU A 116 -4.50 -14.88 3.73
CA GLU A 116 -5.21 -13.66 3.34
C GLU A 116 -5.96 -13.02 4.53
N PHE A 117 -6.47 -13.83 5.46
CA PHE A 117 -7.13 -13.32 6.67
C PHE A 117 -6.15 -12.54 7.56
N LEU A 118 -4.90 -13.00 7.69
CA LEU A 118 -3.88 -12.37 8.52
C LEU A 118 -3.18 -11.19 7.83
N CYS A 119 -2.98 -11.30 6.51
CA CYS A 119 -2.14 -10.39 5.76
C CYS A 119 -2.92 -9.30 5.01
N LEU A 120 -4.18 -9.55 4.62
CA LEU A 120 -4.96 -8.55 3.88
C LEU A 120 -5.50 -7.49 4.83
N ARG A 121 -5.08 -6.24 4.61
CA ARG A 121 -5.42 -5.10 5.48
C ARG A 121 -6.42 -4.12 4.88
N ALA A 122 -6.58 -4.13 3.56
CA ALA A 122 -7.54 -3.27 2.89
C ALA A 122 -7.82 -3.80 1.48
N TRP A 123 -9.04 -3.58 1.01
CA TRP A 123 -9.38 -3.68 -0.41
C TRP A 123 -9.98 -2.34 -0.84
N ILE A 124 -9.33 -1.69 -1.80
CA ILE A 124 -9.78 -0.40 -2.33
C ILE A 124 -10.08 -0.59 -3.81
N GLN A 125 -11.33 -0.36 -4.18
CA GLN A 125 -11.73 -0.34 -5.59
C GLN A 125 -11.26 0.98 -6.22
N VAL A 126 -10.29 0.90 -7.13
CA VAL A 126 -9.66 2.08 -7.76
C VAL A 126 -10.43 2.53 -9.01
N SER A 127 -10.75 1.61 -9.93
CA SER A 127 -11.59 1.92 -11.09
C SER A 127 -12.45 0.73 -11.44
N ALA A 128 -13.70 0.98 -11.82
CA ALA A 128 -14.61 -0.03 -12.36
C ALA A 128 -14.52 -0.15 -13.89
N ARG A 129 -13.85 0.79 -14.56
CA ARG A 129 -13.93 0.98 -16.01
C ARG A 129 -12.62 0.69 -16.72
N HIS A 130 -11.50 0.95 -16.06
CA HIS A 130 -10.18 0.97 -16.68
C HIS A 130 -9.18 0.14 -15.85
N GLY A 131 -8.24 -0.51 -16.53
CA GLY A 131 -7.10 -1.15 -15.87
C GLY A 131 -6.11 -0.12 -15.36
N VAL A 132 -5.42 -0.41 -14.25
CA VAL A 132 -4.34 0.43 -13.72
C VAL A 132 -3.06 0.13 -14.50
N ASP A 133 -2.47 1.14 -15.13
CA ASP A 133 -1.19 0.97 -15.85
C ASP A 133 0.01 1.23 -14.95
N CYS A 134 -0.08 2.25 -14.10
CA CYS A 134 0.97 2.61 -13.16
C CYS A 134 0.39 3.21 -11.89
N MET A 135 1.14 3.06 -10.80
CA MET A 135 0.73 3.44 -9.46
C MET A 135 1.93 4.03 -8.71
N ILE A 136 1.67 5.03 -7.89
CA ILE A 136 2.62 5.53 -6.90
C ILE A 136 1.94 5.56 -5.53
N ALA A 137 2.74 5.32 -4.49
CA ALA A 137 2.32 5.49 -3.12
C ALA A 137 3.16 6.58 -2.47
N ARG A 138 2.53 7.42 -1.67
CA ARG A 138 3.17 8.44 -0.86
C ARG A 138 2.76 8.24 0.59
N SER A 139 3.73 8.01 1.46
CA SER A 139 3.51 8.24 2.88
C SER A 139 3.71 9.75 3.13
N PRO A 140 2.69 10.53 3.52
CA PRO A 140 2.92 11.86 4.04
C PRO A 140 3.80 11.74 5.27
N GLY A 141 5.09 12.05 5.13
CA GLY A 141 6.09 11.81 6.16
C GLY A 141 5.83 12.67 7.40
N LEU A 142 6.14 12.08 8.57
CA LEU A 142 6.34 12.67 9.90
C LEU A 142 7.33 13.87 9.97
N ASN A 143 7.78 14.42 8.84
CA ASN A 143 8.79 15.48 8.78
C ASN A 143 8.17 16.84 8.50
N ARG A 144 7.62 17.45 9.56
CA ARG A 144 7.88 18.86 9.86
C ARG A 144 8.26 18.96 11.34
N PRO A 145 9.47 19.45 11.68
CA PRO A 145 9.72 19.94 13.03
C PRO A 145 8.71 21.06 13.30
N LYS A 146 8.04 21.00 14.46
CA LYS A 146 7.29 22.12 15.01
C LYS A 146 8.22 23.33 15.10
N LEU A 147 7.95 24.36 14.31
CA LEU A 147 8.49 25.69 14.56
C LEU A 147 7.31 26.64 14.71
N GLY A 148 7.13 27.15 15.93
CA GLY A 148 6.10 28.13 16.26
C GLY A 148 5.41 27.81 17.58
N SER A 149 6.09 28.12 18.69
CA SER A 149 5.41 28.49 19.93
C SER A 149 4.57 29.73 19.62
N GLY A 150 3.26 29.57 19.54
CA GLY A 150 2.30 30.64 19.29
C GLY A 150 0.95 30.22 19.85
N SER A 151 0.59 30.80 20.98
CA SER A 151 -0.68 30.63 21.66
C SER A 151 -1.85 31.07 20.76
N GLY A 152 -2.92 30.27 20.68
CA GLY A 152 -4.22 30.68 20.17
C GLY A 152 -4.85 29.78 19.10
N GLY A 153 -6.01 29.20 19.44
CA GLY A 153 -7.01 28.72 18.47
C GLY A 153 -6.94 27.23 18.12
N GLY A 154 -7.90 26.45 18.66
CA GLY A 154 -8.11 25.05 18.30
C GLY A 154 -8.49 24.86 16.84
N GLY A 155 -7.51 24.54 16.01
CA GLY A 155 -7.69 23.92 14.71
C GLY A 155 -7.17 22.49 14.80
N SER A 156 -8.05 21.51 14.58
CA SER A 156 -7.69 20.09 14.57
C SER A 156 -6.64 19.82 13.50
N VAL A 157 -5.36 19.74 13.88
CA VAL A 157 -4.29 19.26 13.01
C VAL A 157 -4.39 17.75 12.99
N GLY A 158 -5.35 17.25 12.20
CA GLY A 158 -5.48 15.84 11.86
C GLY A 158 -4.28 15.43 11.01
N GLY A 159 -3.18 15.09 11.68
CA GLY A 159 -2.04 14.40 11.09
C GLY A 159 -2.49 13.02 10.63
N SER A 160 -3.02 12.94 9.42
CA SER A 160 -3.51 11.70 8.88
C SER A 160 -2.34 10.77 8.55
N ASN A 161 -2.14 9.75 9.39
CA ASN A 161 -1.20 8.63 9.19
C ASN A 161 -1.66 7.69 8.04
N GLY A 162 -2.19 8.24 6.94
CA GLY A 162 -2.68 7.47 5.80
C GLY A 162 -1.69 7.55 4.64
N VAL A 163 -1.38 6.43 4.02
CA VAL A 163 -0.61 6.38 2.77
C VAL A 163 -1.56 6.79 1.62
N ASP A 164 -1.17 7.81 0.87
CA ASP A 164 -1.89 8.24 -0.32
C ASP A 164 -1.44 7.38 -1.49
N ILE A 165 -2.39 6.85 -2.25
CA ILE A 165 -2.15 6.08 -3.46
C ILE A 165 -2.72 6.84 -4.65
N VAL A 166 -1.92 6.99 -5.69
CA VAL A 166 -2.36 7.56 -6.98
C VAL A 166 -2.10 6.53 -8.07
N CYS A 167 -3.15 6.24 -8.83
CA CYS A 167 -3.14 5.32 -9.96
C CYS A 167 -3.47 6.06 -11.25
N ALA A 168 -2.81 5.72 -12.34
CA ALA A 168 -3.23 6.11 -13.69
C ALA A 168 -3.92 4.93 -14.37
N CYS A 169 -5.19 5.09 -14.70
CA CYS A 169 -6.00 4.08 -15.36
C CYS A 169 -6.32 4.54 -16.78
N SER A 170 -5.79 3.87 -17.80
CA SER A 170 -5.98 4.35 -19.18
C SER A 170 -7.23 3.77 -19.84
N GLY A 171 -8.00 4.65 -20.46
CA GLY A 171 -9.04 4.34 -21.44
C GLY A 171 -8.49 4.46 -22.86
N ILE A 172 -9.39 4.59 -23.85
CA ILE A 172 -8.99 4.64 -25.27
C ILE A 172 -8.18 5.93 -25.59
N ASN A 173 -8.64 7.08 -25.10
CA ASN A 173 -8.05 8.40 -25.37
C ASN A 173 -8.00 9.30 -24.12
N SER A 174 -8.13 8.71 -22.94
CA SER A 174 -8.06 9.42 -21.67
C SER A 174 -7.35 8.59 -20.62
N ILE A 175 -6.66 9.27 -19.70
CA ILE A 175 -6.07 8.65 -18.52
C ILE A 175 -6.87 9.14 -17.31
N GLU A 176 -7.43 8.24 -16.53
CA GLU A 176 -8.10 8.54 -15.27
C GLU A 176 -7.08 8.46 -14.13
N MET A 177 -6.73 9.61 -13.56
CA MET A 177 -5.92 9.70 -12.36
C MET A 177 -6.82 9.46 -11.15
N VAL A 178 -6.68 8.32 -10.48
CA VAL A 178 -7.44 8.00 -9.27
C VAL A 178 -6.54 8.21 -8.06
N HIS A 179 -7.03 9.00 -7.11
CA HIS A 179 -6.37 9.25 -5.83
C HIS A 179 -7.25 8.69 -4.71
N THR A 180 -6.62 7.92 -3.82
CA THR A 180 -7.27 7.33 -2.65
C THR A 180 -6.31 7.34 -1.49
N LYS A 181 -6.85 7.33 -0.28
CA LYS A 181 -6.08 7.27 0.95
C LYS A 181 -6.34 5.94 1.64
N LEU A 182 -5.27 5.21 1.96
CA LEU A 182 -5.38 3.98 2.72
C LEU A 182 -6.13 4.24 4.04
N TYR A 183 -7.10 3.37 4.32
CA TYR A 183 -8.02 3.47 5.48
C TYR A 183 -8.95 4.68 5.47
N SER A 184 -9.19 5.27 4.29
CA SER A 184 -10.26 6.26 4.09
C SER A 184 -11.22 5.76 3.01
N ASP A 185 -12.51 5.98 3.23
CA ASP A 185 -13.54 5.81 2.19
C ASP A 185 -13.44 6.90 1.08
N SER A 186 -12.43 7.78 1.15
CA SER A 186 -12.19 8.86 0.19
C SER A 186 -11.50 8.36 -1.07
N VAL A 187 -12.23 8.38 -2.18
CA VAL A 187 -11.69 8.18 -3.53
C VAL A 187 -12.06 9.41 -4.37
N SER A 188 -11.06 10.00 -5.03
CA SER A 188 -11.25 11.12 -5.95
C SER A 188 -10.57 10.79 -7.27
N SER A 189 -11.19 11.09 -8.41
CA SER A 189 -10.55 10.90 -9.71
C SER A 189 -10.56 12.16 -10.57
N LEU A 190 -9.59 12.24 -11.48
CA LEU A 190 -9.43 13.30 -12.46
C LEU A 190 -9.06 12.69 -13.81
N THR A 191 -9.89 12.91 -14.82
CA THR A 191 -9.61 12.42 -16.18
C THR A 191 -8.77 13.45 -16.95
N ILE A 192 -7.66 13.00 -17.51
CA ILE A 192 -6.74 13.80 -18.33
C ILE A 192 -6.77 13.30 -19.78
N ARG A 193 -6.56 14.20 -20.73
CA ARG A 193 -6.36 13.81 -22.13
C ARG A 193 -5.01 13.14 -22.30
N GLY A 194 -5.01 11.98 -22.93
CA GLY A 194 -3.83 11.17 -23.15
C GLY A 194 -4.26 9.74 -23.45
N ARG A 195 -3.51 9.00 -24.25
CA ARG A 195 -3.90 7.61 -24.57
C ARG A 195 -3.63 6.67 -23.40
N ARG A 196 -2.36 6.45 -23.12
CA ARG A 196 -1.92 5.47 -22.12
C ARG A 196 -0.77 6.00 -21.29
N ALA A 197 -0.91 5.93 -19.97
CA ALA A 197 0.18 6.15 -19.04
C ALA A 197 1.12 4.94 -19.06
N LEU A 198 2.42 5.19 -19.16
CA LEU A 198 3.45 4.15 -19.18
C LEU A 198 4.33 4.17 -17.93
N SER A 199 4.49 5.34 -17.32
CA SER A 199 5.34 5.51 -16.16
C SER A 199 4.80 6.59 -15.24
N MET A 200 5.04 6.41 -13.94
CA MET A 200 4.76 7.40 -12.92
C MET A 200 5.88 7.49 -11.90
N ALA A 201 6.13 8.69 -11.41
CA ALA A 201 7.07 8.93 -10.32
C ALA A 201 6.56 10.03 -9.39
N LEU A 202 6.91 9.93 -8.11
CA LEU A 202 6.65 10.97 -7.12
C LEU A 202 7.88 11.89 -7.04
N ILE A 203 7.76 13.12 -7.50
CA ILE A 203 8.87 14.08 -7.53
C ILE A 203 8.40 15.39 -6.91
N GLY A 204 9.06 15.79 -5.83
CA GLY A 204 8.75 17.04 -5.14
C GLY A 204 7.34 17.19 -4.61
N GLY A 205 6.71 16.07 -4.23
CA GLY A 205 5.32 16.08 -3.78
C GLY A 205 4.31 16.30 -4.91
N MET A 206 4.69 16.05 -6.16
CA MET A 206 3.76 15.95 -7.28
C MET A 206 3.93 14.59 -7.95
N ALA A 207 2.86 14.07 -8.52
CA ALA A 207 2.92 12.90 -9.38
C ALA A 207 3.29 13.35 -10.79
N ILE A 208 4.32 12.75 -11.37
CA ILE A 208 4.68 12.93 -12.77
C ILE A 208 4.21 11.69 -13.52
N VAL A 209 3.45 11.88 -14.59
CA VAL A 209 2.94 10.81 -15.46
C VAL A 209 3.56 10.97 -16.84
N GLY A 210 4.25 9.92 -17.31
CA GLY A 210 4.76 9.80 -18.65
C GLY A 210 3.82 8.99 -19.54
N THR A 211 3.56 9.45 -20.76
CA THR A 211 2.64 8.79 -21.69
C THR A 211 3.33 8.16 -22.89
N VAL A 212 2.57 7.33 -23.61
CA VAL A 212 2.97 6.71 -24.89
C VAL A 212 3.31 7.71 -26.01
N TRP A 213 2.93 8.98 -25.89
CA TRP A 213 3.24 10.01 -26.89
C TRP A 213 4.33 10.98 -26.44
N GLY A 214 5.12 10.62 -25.42
CA GLY A 214 6.17 11.50 -24.92
C GLY A 214 5.63 12.71 -24.17
N GLN A 215 4.35 12.71 -23.80
CA GLN A 215 3.75 13.77 -22.98
C GLN A 215 4.10 13.53 -21.52
N VAL A 216 4.30 14.63 -20.79
CA VAL A 216 4.55 14.60 -19.35
C VAL A 216 3.50 15.45 -18.66
N HIS A 217 2.75 14.82 -17.76
CA HIS A 217 1.74 15.48 -16.94
C HIS A 217 2.22 15.58 -15.49
N LEU A 218 2.11 16.78 -14.93
CA LEU A 218 2.29 17.05 -13.50
C LEU A 218 0.93 17.09 -12.84
N TYR A 219 0.72 16.19 -11.91
CA TYR A 219 -0.50 16.06 -11.13
C TYR A 219 -0.21 16.37 -9.66
N ASP A 220 -0.91 17.37 -9.14
CA ASP A 220 -0.90 17.71 -7.72
C ASP A 220 -2.08 17.01 -7.05
N PHE A 221 -1.74 15.96 -6.28
CA PHE A 221 -2.72 15.19 -5.54
C PHE A 221 -3.31 15.98 -4.36
N ALA A 222 -2.64 17.01 -3.82
CA ALA A 222 -3.14 17.76 -2.66
C ALA A 222 -4.37 18.60 -3.03
N HIS A 223 -4.39 19.10 -4.27
CA HIS A 223 -5.51 19.88 -4.81
C HIS A 223 -6.35 19.12 -5.84
N ASN A 224 -6.02 17.85 -6.12
CA ASN A 224 -6.62 17.03 -7.17
C ASN A 224 -6.70 17.77 -8.52
N LYS A 225 -5.56 18.30 -8.98
CA LYS A 225 -5.49 19.13 -10.19
C LYS A 225 -4.28 18.77 -11.05
N ILE A 226 -4.43 18.94 -12.36
CA ILE A 226 -3.29 18.98 -13.28
C ILE A 226 -2.63 20.35 -13.11
N CYS A 227 -1.37 20.35 -12.68
CA CYS A 227 -0.58 21.57 -12.61
C CYS A 227 0.00 21.94 -13.97
N LEU A 228 0.38 20.93 -14.76
CA LEU A 228 0.97 21.16 -16.07
C LEU A 228 0.80 19.93 -16.98
N ALA A 229 0.50 20.17 -18.25
CA ALA A 229 0.58 19.16 -19.30
C ALA A 229 1.54 19.69 -20.37
N ILE A 230 2.73 19.10 -20.46
CA ILE A 230 3.70 19.48 -21.50
C ILE A 230 3.58 18.48 -22.64
N ASN A 231 2.96 18.95 -23.72
CA ASN A 231 2.87 18.21 -24.97
C ASN A 231 4.20 18.29 -25.71
N ASN A 232 4.63 17.18 -26.31
CA ASN A 232 5.87 17.08 -27.11
C ASN A 232 7.14 17.45 -26.34
N LEU A 233 7.15 17.25 -25.01
CA LEU A 233 8.38 17.45 -24.24
C LEU A 233 9.42 16.42 -24.64
N MET A 234 9.02 15.15 -24.75
CA MET A 234 9.92 14.05 -25.05
C MET A 234 9.82 13.67 -26.53
N PRO A 235 10.94 13.28 -27.15
CA PRO A 235 10.96 12.84 -28.55
C PRO A 235 10.30 11.49 -28.77
N ASP A 236 10.08 10.71 -27.71
CA ASP A 236 9.45 9.38 -27.76
C ASP A 236 8.71 9.06 -26.45
N ALA A 237 8.02 7.93 -26.40
CA ALA A 237 7.26 7.43 -25.26
C ALA A 237 8.10 7.35 -23.97
N VAL A 238 7.54 7.82 -22.86
CA VAL A 238 8.22 7.85 -21.55
C VAL A 238 7.94 6.56 -20.77
N VAL A 239 8.90 5.65 -20.76
CA VAL A 239 8.77 4.32 -20.14
C VAL A 239 9.25 4.26 -18.70
N SER A 240 10.09 5.19 -18.26
CA SER A 240 10.51 5.30 -16.87
C SER A 240 10.83 6.74 -16.48
N ILE A 241 10.63 7.06 -15.20
CA ILE A 241 10.91 8.37 -14.64
C ILE A 241 11.60 8.16 -13.30
N THR A 242 12.70 8.86 -13.06
CA THR A 242 13.36 8.84 -11.75
C THR A 242 13.98 10.18 -11.40
N GLU A 243 14.07 10.48 -10.11
CA GLU A 243 14.78 11.65 -9.61
C GLU A 243 16.22 11.27 -9.25
N PHE A 244 17.17 12.08 -9.71
CA PHE A 244 18.58 11.94 -9.41
C PHE A 244 19.13 13.28 -8.90
N SER A 245 19.62 13.29 -7.66
CA SER A 245 20.16 14.48 -7.02
C SER A 245 21.59 14.21 -6.53
N PRO A 246 22.62 14.39 -7.38
CA PRO A 246 24.01 14.13 -6.99
C PRO A 246 24.51 15.10 -5.90
N ASN A 247 23.89 16.27 -5.77
CA ASN A 247 24.14 17.26 -4.73
C ASN A 247 22.92 18.18 -4.59
N GLU A 248 22.94 19.08 -3.60
CA GLU A 248 21.80 19.99 -3.36
C GLU A 248 21.53 20.95 -4.53
N LYS A 249 22.56 21.24 -5.34
CA LYS A 249 22.49 22.21 -6.44
C LYS A 249 21.86 21.63 -7.71
N TYR A 250 22.09 20.35 -8.01
CA TYR A 250 21.58 19.70 -9.20
C TYR A 250 20.52 18.68 -8.79
N ARG A 251 19.25 19.04 -8.96
CA ARG A 251 18.13 18.12 -8.83
C ARG A 251 17.62 17.80 -10.23
N LEU A 252 17.96 16.62 -10.72
CA LEU A 252 17.67 16.18 -12.08
C LEU A 252 16.53 15.16 -12.10
N ILE A 253 15.77 15.18 -13.18
CA ILE A 253 14.77 14.18 -13.50
C ILE A 253 15.25 13.48 -14.76
N LEU A 254 15.38 12.16 -14.68
CA LEU A 254 15.75 11.29 -15.78
C LEU A 254 14.48 10.63 -16.32
N PHE A 255 14.33 10.68 -17.64
CA PHE A 255 13.23 10.09 -18.38
C PHE A 255 13.81 9.03 -19.30
N GLY A 256 13.54 7.75 -19.02
CA GLY A 256 13.85 6.67 -19.94
C GLY A 256 12.83 6.65 -21.07
N LEU A 257 13.31 6.65 -22.31
CA LEU A 257 12.49 6.70 -23.52
C LEU A 257 12.48 5.35 -24.24
N ALA A 258 11.41 5.07 -24.98
CA ALA A 258 11.25 3.80 -25.70
C ALA A 258 12.31 3.58 -26.81
N ASN A 259 12.85 4.65 -27.39
CA ASN A 259 13.96 4.63 -28.34
C ASN A 259 15.34 4.28 -27.71
N GLY A 260 15.41 4.00 -26.41
CA GLY A 260 16.66 3.68 -25.71
C GLY A 260 17.50 4.90 -25.33
N GLU A 261 16.95 6.11 -25.43
CA GLU A 261 17.58 7.34 -24.97
C GLU A 261 17.13 7.69 -23.54
N ILE A 262 17.94 8.52 -22.86
CA ILE A 262 17.59 9.10 -21.56
C ILE A 262 17.50 10.61 -21.72
N ALA A 263 16.32 11.16 -21.53
CA ALA A 263 16.10 12.59 -21.43
C ALA A 263 16.38 13.08 -19.99
N ILE A 264 17.06 14.21 -19.86
CA ILE A 264 17.46 14.80 -18.59
C ILE A 264 16.88 16.21 -18.51
N LEU A 265 16.16 16.49 -17.42
CA LEU A 265 15.59 17.81 -17.14
C LEU A 265 15.90 18.23 -15.71
N HIS A 266 16.20 19.51 -15.50
CA HIS A 266 16.30 20.05 -14.16
C HIS A 266 14.92 20.11 -13.51
N ARG A 267 14.78 19.60 -12.28
CA ARG A 267 13.51 19.56 -11.55
C ARG A 267 12.83 20.93 -11.48
N ASP A 268 13.60 21.98 -11.19
CA ASP A 268 13.06 23.34 -11.08
C ASP A 268 12.48 23.86 -12.40
N LYS A 269 13.03 23.45 -13.55
CA LYS A 269 12.51 23.83 -14.87
C LYS A 269 11.18 23.14 -15.18
N LEU A 270 10.94 21.96 -14.61
CA LEU A 270 9.68 21.25 -14.78
C LEU A 270 8.58 21.86 -13.90
N LEU A 271 8.92 22.19 -12.64
CA LEU A 271 7.97 22.78 -11.68
C LEU A 271 7.66 24.25 -11.99
N LYS A 272 8.59 24.97 -12.62
CA LYS A 272 8.41 26.34 -13.11
C LYS A 272 8.75 26.39 -14.60
N PRO A 273 7.80 26.03 -15.48
CA PRO A 273 8.06 26.01 -16.91
C PRO A 273 8.42 27.40 -17.41
N THR A 274 9.59 27.53 -18.01
CA THR A 274 9.99 28.72 -18.77
C THR A 274 9.89 28.43 -20.26
N LYS A 275 9.68 29.45 -21.09
CA LYS A 275 9.61 29.29 -22.57
C LYS A 275 10.85 28.61 -23.17
N ASN A 276 11.99 28.59 -22.47
CA ASN A 276 13.28 28.05 -22.93
C ASN A 276 13.74 26.82 -22.12
N ASN A 277 12.83 25.90 -21.78
CA ASN A 277 13.20 24.63 -21.15
C ASN A 277 14.08 23.78 -22.11
N LYS A 278 15.41 23.96 -22.04
CA LYS A 278 16.38 23.12 -22.75
C LYS A 278 16.31 21.69 -22.19
N LEU A 279 15.84 20.76 -23.00
CA LEU A 279 15.92 19.32 -22.76
C LEU A 279 17.26 18.79 -23.25
N LEU A 280 17.94 18.01 -22.42
CA LEU A 280 19.16 17.30 -22.81
C LEU A 280 18.79 15.84 -23.04
N VAL A 281 19.04 15.32 -24.25
CA VAL A 281 18.76 13.92 -24.58
C VAL A 281 20.08 13.18 -24.78
N ALA A 282 20.35 12.20 -23.93
CA ALA A 282 21.52 11.34 -24.01
C ALA A 282 21.18 10.06 -24.79
N LYS A 283 21.92 9.80 -25.87
CA LYS A 283 21.81 8.57 -26.67
C LYS A 283 22.40 7.38 -25.93
N GLY A 284 21.70 6.25 -25.92
CA GLY A 284 22.16 5.00 -25.29
C GLY A 284 23.54 4.51 -25.73
N SER A 285 24.02 4.91 -26.91
CA SER A 285 25.38 4.63 -27.42
C SER A 285 26.46 5.63 -26.99
N LYS A 286 26.08 6.80 -26.45
CA LYS A 286 26.98 7.84 -25.91
C LYS A 286 26.93 7.94 -24.38
N LEU A 287 26.08 7.15 -23.71
CA LEU A 287 26.30 6.87 -22.30
C LEU A 287 27.59 6.07 -22.19
N PHE A 288 28.64 6.71 -21.68
CA PHE A 288 29.85 6.00 -21.29
C PHE A 288 29.45 4.77 -20.49
N SER A 289 29.78 3.59 -21.00
CA SER A 289 29.67 2.37 -20.22
C SER A 289 30.50 2.59 -18.96
N LEU A 290 29.84 2.75 -17.81
CA LEU A 290 30.51 2.58 -16.53
C LEU A 290 30.77 1.08 -16.41
N SER A 291 31.79 0.60 -17.12
CA SER A 291 32.37 -0.70 -16.83
C SER A 291 32.97 -0.56 -15.44
N LEU A 292 32.40 -1.26 -14.47
CA LEU A 292 33.05 -1.56 -13.18
C LEU A 292 34.30 -2.40 -13.49
N ARG A 293 35.34 -1.78 -14.07
CA ARG A 293 36.67 -2.38 -14.10
C ARG A 293 37.18 -2.29 -12.68
N ARG A 294 37.25 -3.45 -12.00
CA ARG A 294 38.15 -3.62 -10.85
C ARG A 294 39.50 -3.05 -11.28
N ASN A 295 39.96 -2.01 -10.60
CA ASN A 295 41.31 -1.51 -10.79
C ASN A 295 42.26 -2.70 -10.65
N SER A 296 43.08 -2.85 -11.68
CA SER A 296 44.26 -3.68 -11.75
C SER A 296 44.98 -3.74 -10.41
N THR A 297 45.12 -4.94 -9.86
CA THR A 297 46.33 -5.30 -9.12
C THR A 297 46.96 -6.44 -9.90
N GLU A 298 48.17 -6.18 -10.38
CA GLU A 298 49.06 -7.18 -10.94
C GLU A 298 49.17 -8.38 -9.97
N PRO A 299 49.33 -9.62 -10.47
CA PRO A 299 49.60 -10.74 -9.59
C PRO A 299 51.01 -10.58 -9.00
N ILE A 300 51.07 -10.38 -7.69
CA ILE A 300 52.28 -10.55 -6.88
C ILE A 300 52.77 -11.98 -7.10
N LYS A 301 54.04 -12.12 -7.51
CA LYS A 301 54.72 -13.43 -7.66
C LYS A 301 54.63 -14.22 -6.36
N ALA A 302 54.16 -15.46 -6.46
CA ALA A 302 54.22 -16.42 -5.37
C ALA A 302 55.69 -16.84 -5.13
N SER A 303 56.22 -16.52 -3.96
CA SER A 303 57.35 -17.24 -3.36
C SER A 303 57.08 -17.46 -1.88
N SER A 304 56.79 -18.73 -1.57
CA SER A 304 57.13 -19.45 -0.32
C SER A 304 56.97 -18.72 1.03
N MET A 305 56.01 -19.19 1.84
CA MET A 305 56.27 -19.97 3.06
C MET A 305 55.12 -19.88 4.07
N GLN A 306 54.74 -21.07 4.53
CA GLN A 306 54.27 -21.45 5.87
C GLN A 306 52.90 -20.96 6.39
N GLN A 307 52.06 -21.99 6.53
CA GLN A 307 50.91 -22.17 7.40
C GLN A 307 51.02 -21.47 8.77
N GLN A 308 49.96 -20.76 9.15
CA GLN A 308 49.35 -20.84 10.48
C GLN A 308 47.90 -20.30 10.41
N GLN A 309 46.96 -21.07 10.99
CA GLN A 309 45.51 -20.83 11.00
C GLN A 309 45.10 -19.54 11.76
N PRO A 310 43.87 -19.04 11.52
CA PRO A 310 43.01 -18.79 12.66
C PRO A 310 41.52 -19.15 12.48
N ALA A 311 40.98 -19.54 13.63
CA ALA A 311 39.65 -19.37 14.23
C ALA A 311 38.49 -18.67 13.46
N GLU A 312 37.30 -19.17 13.81
CA GLU A 312 35.94 -18.68 13.53
C GLU A 312 35.74 -17.17 13.73
N SER A 313 34.95 -16.52 12.86
CA SER A 313 33.62 -15.98 13.25
C SER A 313 32.98 -15.07 12.18
N ARG A 314 31.69 -15.34 11.95
CA ARG A 314 30.56 -14.45 11.65
C ARG A 314 30.54 -13.62 10.37
N GLU A 315 29.65 -14.06 9.48
CA GLU A 315 29.05 -13.31 8.38
C GLU A 315 28.28 -12.07 8.87
N THR A 316 28.62 -10.90 8.32
CA THR A 316 27.70 -9.77 8.16
C THR A 316 27.92 -9.19 6.75
N SER A 317 27.07 -9.59 5.81
CA SER A 317 26.89 -8.93 4.50
C SER A 317 26.08 -7.64 4.70
N GLY A 318 26.37 -6.48 4.13
CA GLY A 318 27.34 -6.11 3.12
C GLY A 318 26.85 -4.79 2.51
N ASP A 319 27.43 -3.67 2.95
CA ASP A 319 27.21 -2.35 2.38
C ASP A 319 27.72 -2.32 0.93
N ALA A 320 26.81 -2.08 -0.02
CA ALA A 320 27.18 -1.92 -1.43
C ALA A 320 27.63 -0.48 -1.69
N VAL A 321 28.94 -0.35 -1.90
CA VAL A 321 29.70 0.87 -2.22
C VAL A 321 29.21 1.52 -3.53
N LEU A 322 28.66 2.73 -3.43
CA LEU A 322 28.32 3.60 -4.56
C LEU A 322 29.60 4.21 -5.18
N GLY A 323 29.89 3.83 -6.42
CA GLY A 323 31.04 4.28 -7.19
C GLY A 323 30.96 5.75 -7.62
N ARG A 324 32.13 6.40 -7.67
CA ARG A 324 32.33 7.82 -8.05
C ARG A 324 31.94 8.08 -9.51
N TRP A 325 31.15 9.13 -9.72
CA TRP A 325 30.82 9.67 -11.04
C TRP A 325 31.96 10.54 -11.58
N ASN A 326 32.24 10.44 -12.89
CA ASN A 326 33.29 11.18 -13.55
C ASN A 326 32.90 12.67 -13.72
N TRP A 327 33.77 13.59 -13.24
CA TRP A 327 33.54 15.03 -13.17
C TRP A 327 33.35 15.74 -14.53
N GLU A 328 33.68 15.08 -15.64
CA GLU A 328 33.51 15.61 -17.00
C GLU A 328 32.03 15.76 -17.40
N MET A 329 31.14 14.92 -16.86
CA MET A 329 29.71 14.97 -17.16
C MET A 329 29.07 16.27 -16.65
N LEU A 330 29.57 16.83 -15.54
CA LEU A 330 29.10 18.10 -14.96
C LEU A 330 29.64 19.34 -15.69
N ARG A 331 30.75 19.24 -16.44
CA ARG A 331 31.30 20.40 -17.17
C ARG A 331 30.44 20.82 -18.35
N GLN A 332 29.72 19.90 -19.00
CA GLN A 332 28.79 20.22 -20.09
C GLN A 332 27.53 20.96 -19.61
N PHE A 333 27.26 21.00 -18.29
CA PHE A 333 26.15 21.77 -17.73
C PHE A 333 26.47 23.25 -17.48
N ASN A 334 27.72 23.69 -17.72
CA ASN A 334 28.21 25.02 -17.36
C ASN A 334 28.45 25.96 -18.56
N THR A 335 28.00 25.60 -19.77
CA THR A 335 28.10 26.40 -21.00
C THR A 335 26.77 26.43 -21.74
#